data_AF-A0A2H0RQ08-F1
#
_entry.id   AF-A0A2H0RQ08-F1
#
_cell.length_a   1.000
_cell.length_b   1.000
_cell.length_c   1.000
_cell.angle_alpha   90.00
_cell.angle_beta   90.00
_cell.angle_gamma   90.00
#
_symmetry.space_group_name_H-M   'P 1'
#
loop_
_entity.id
_entity.type
_entity.pdbx_description
1 polymer ?
#
loop_
_entity_poly.entity_id
_entity_poly.type
_entity_poly.pdbx_seq_one_letter_code
_entity_poly.pdbx_strand_id
1 'polypeptide(L)'
;MGENSAISTLSTQHSGISSRRRDLDCARSSTYHGVHLSSVTPQSGGESVPPITMTLTPHQRTVLNYVREFQHKRGYSPSLADLALAFGVRSKNAVAKVVNALVREGQLEKDPKGRIKIIDLQEPESAKLEPLMLPLFGPISAGFAAPVEEQAEEMVALEQYIITKPASTFLLRVKGDSMIDAKIEEGDLVVVERGAEPRVGDIVVGVLDGEFTLKRLKKDKGKYYLQAENPAYPDMYALEELQVAGVVRGVIRKY
;
A
#
# COMPACT_ATOMS: atom_id res chain seq x y z
N MET A 1 57.20 31.23 8.62
CA MET A 1 58.42 31.37 7.81
C MET A 1 58.30 30.41 6.63
N GLY A 2 58.35 30.94 5.39
CA GLY A 2 58.34 30.22 4.11
C GLY A 2 56.92 29.87 3.61
N GLU A 3 56.18 30.65 2.81
CA GLU A 3 56.41 31.38 1.54
C GLU A 3 56.51 30.53 0.25
N ASN A 4 55.84 31.09 -0.79
CA ASN A 4 55.93 30.89 -2.24
C ASN A 4 55.05 29.80 -2.88
N SER A 5 54.37 29.99 -4.01
CA SER A 5 54.01 31.12 -4.91
C SER A 5 53.10 30.48 -6.00
N ALA A 6 51.95 31.05 -6.41
CA ALA A 6 51.76 31.81 -7.66
C ALA A 6 52.04 30.99 -8.96
N ILE A 7 51.32 31.02 -10.10
CA ILE A 7 50.50 32.06 -10.75
C ILE A 7 49.99 31.48 -12.12
N SER A 8 48.86 32.00 -12.66
CA SER A 8 48.58 32.27 -14.11
C SER A 8 48.34 31.10 -15.11
N THR A 9 47.49 31.18 -16.15
CA THR A 9 46.60 32.20 -16.76
C THR A 9 45.74 31.56 -17.89
N LEU A 10 44.61 32.21 -18.21
CA LEU A 10 44.03 32.59 -19.54
C LEU A 10 43.88 31.52 -20.65
N SER A 11 42.99 31.60 -21.64
CA SER A 11 41.80 32.36 -22.05
C SER A 11 41.41 31.71 -23.39
N THR A 12 40.16 31.67 -23.86
CA THR A 12 39.55 32.69 -24.75
C THR A 12 38.47 31.98 -25.59
N GLN A 13 37.22 32.43 -25.47
CA GLN A 13 36.28 32.91 -26.52
C GLN A 13 36.14 32.12 -27.86
N HIS A 14 35.03 32.10 -28.61
CA HIS A 14 34.12 33.18 -29.06
C HIS A 14 32.95 32.49 -29.84
N SER A 15 31.67 32.86 -29.69
CA SER A 15 30.90 33.85 -30.49
C SER A 15 29.96 33.26 -31.57
N GLY A 16 28.78 33.88 -31.74
CA GLY A 16 27.95 33.81 -32.96
C GLY A 16 26.46 33.53 -32.67
N ILE A 17 25.55 34.49 -32.41
CA ILE A 17 24.98 35.60 -33.22
C ILE A 17 23.73 35.21 -34.06
N SER A 18 22.67 36.04 -33.88
CA SER A 18 21.64 36.48 -34.85
C SER A 18 20.48 35.52 -35.19
N SER A 19 19.25 35.78 -34.73
CA SER A 19 18.24 36.74 -35.23
C SER A 19 17.48 36.29 -36.49
N ARG A 20 16.14 36.20 -36.40
CA ARG A 20 15.15 36.99 -37.17
C ARG A 20 13.72 36.48 -36.94
N ARG A 21 12.83 37.42 -36.63
CA ARG A 21 11.37 37.35 -36.81
C ARG A 21 11.02 37.32 -38.30
N ARG A 22 9.86 36.74 -38.64
CA ARG A 22 8.83 37.37 -39.48
C ARG A 22 7.56 36.51 -39.53
N ASP A 23 6.46 37.15 -39.17
CA ASP A 23 5.09 36.78 -39.45
C ASP A 23 4.77 36.83 -40.96
N LEU A 24 3.68 36.17 -41.36
CA LEU A 24 2.60 36.62 -42.26
C LEU A 24 2.04 35.47 -43.13
N ASP A 25 0.83 35.05 -42.75
CA ASP A 25 -0.42 35.15 -43.52
C ASP A 25 -0.58 34.60 -44.95
N CYS A 26 -1.69 33.85 -45.07
CA CYS A 26 -2.77 33.97 -46.07
C CYS A 26 -2.63 33.28 -47.44
N ALA A 27 -3.51 32.30 -47.68
CA ALA A 27 -4.34 32.13 -48.90
C ALA A 27 -5.26 30.89 -48.70
N ARG A 28 -6.57 31.04 -48.50
CA ARG A 28 -7.66 31.19 -49.50
C ARG A 28 -7.96 29.95 -50.37
N SER A 29 -9.20 29.47 -50.18
CA SER A 29 -10.18 29.07 -51.20
C SER A 29 -10.05 27.69 -51.86
N SER A 30 -10.98 26.79 -51.55
CA SER A 30 -11.61 25.94 -52.58
C SER A 30 -13.02 25.52 -52.17
N THR A 31 -13.98 26.19 -52.81
CA THR A 31 -15.32 25.77 -53.27
C THR A 31 -16.13 24.69 -52.53
N TYR A 32 -17.26 25.18 -52.02
CA TYR A 32 -18.50 24.46 -51.70
C TYR A 32 -19.13 23.80 -52.94
N HIS A 33 -19.63 22.58 -52.78
CA HIS A 33 -20.80 22.05 -53.50
C HIS A 33 -21.77 21.47 -52.48
N GLY A 34 -22.98 22.03 -52.43
CA GLY A 34 -24.01 21.68 -51.47
C GLY A 34 -24.71 20.37 -51.79
N VAL A 35 -25.14 19.68 -50.74
CA VAL A 35 -26.18 18.65 -50.79
C VAL A 35 -27.06 18.80 -49.54
N HIS A 36 -28.36 18.90 -49.83
CA HIS A 36 -29.55 18.93 -48.98
C HIS A 36 -29.41 18.57 -47.48
N LEU A 37 -29.72 19.53 -46.60
CA LEU A 37 -30.06 19.30 -45.20
C LEU A 37 -31.48 18.74 -45.10
N SER A 38 -31.61 17.48 -44.70
CA SER A 38 -32.81 16.96 -44.05
C SER A 38 -32.66 17.18 -42.55
N SER A 39 -33.57 17.95 -41.96
CA SER A 39 -33.67 18.20 -40.53
C SER A 39 -33.95 16.92 -39.76
N VAL A 40 -32.93 16.36 -39.10
CA VAL A 40 -33.10 15.39 -38.02
C VAL A 40 -32.79 16.12 -36.72
N THR A 41 -33.82 16.34 -35.91
CA THR A 41 -33.71 16.76 -34.52
C THR A 41 -33.05 15.62 -33.71
N PRO A 42 -31.90 15.84 -33.04
CA PRO A 42 -31.45 14.92 -32.02
C PRO A 42 -32.24 15.22 -30.75
N GLN A 43 -33.04 14.24 -30.31
CA GLN A 43 -33.60 14.23 -28.96
C GLN A 43 -32.44 14.29 -27.97
N SER A 44 -32.42 15.33 -27.14
CA SER A 44 -31.49 15.48 -26.03
C SER A 44 -31.86 14.48 -24.93
N GLY A 45 -31.41 13.24 -25.10
CA GLY A 45 -31.27 12.28 -24.01
C GLY A 45 -30.12 12.76 -23.13
N GLY A 46 -30.44 13.40 -22.02
CA GLY A 46 -29.49 13.65 -20.94
C GLY A 46 -29.08 12.30 -20.36
N GLU A 47 -27.99 11.72 -20.89
CA GLU A 47 -27.22 10.74 -20.15
C GLU A 47 -26.70 11.44 -18.90
N SER A 48 -27.38 11.21 -17.78
CA SER A 48 -26.90 11.55 -16.46
C SER A 48 -25.59 10.79 -16.25
N VAL A 49 -24.47 11.45 -16.56
CA VAL A 49 -23.14 11.01 -16.17
C VAL A 49 -23.21 10.77 -14.66
N PRO A 50 -22.99 9.53 -14.17
CA PRO A 50 -22.99 9.29 -12.73
C PRO A 50 -21.88 10.15 -12.11
N PRO A 51 -22.08 10.71 -10.90
CA PRO A 51 -21.05 11.50 -10.26
C PRO A 51 -19.78 10.65 -10.16
N ILE A 52 -18.65 11.19 -10.61
CA ILE A 52 -17.34 10.55 -10.50
C ILE A 52 -17.02 10.45 -9.00
N THR A 53 -17.48 9.40 -8.34
CA THR A 53 -16.98 9.02 -7.03
C THR A 53 -15.57 8.54 -7.24
N MET A 54 -14.57 9.36 -6.93
CA MET A 54 -13.17 8.92 -6.96
C MET A 54 -12.97 7.83 -5.90
N THR A 55 -13.05 6.57 -6.33
CA THR A 55 -12.82 5.42 -5.48
C THR A 55 -11.34 5.33 -5.13
N LEU A 56 -10.98 5.47 -3.85
CA LEU A 56 -9.61 5.33 -3.39
C LEU A 56 -9.03 3.97 -3.82
N THR A 57 -7.77 3.96 -4.26
CA THR A 57 -7.04 2.70 -4.50
C THR A 57 -6.89 1.91 -3.19
N PRO A 58 -6.74 0.57 -3.24
CA PRO A 58 -6.55 -0.24 -2.04
C PRO A 58 -5.39 0.27 -1.17
N HIS A 59 -4.27 0.65 -1.80
CA HIS A 59 -3.11 1.17 -1.07
C HIS A 59 -3.38 2.53 -0.41
N GLN A 60 -4.06 3.46 -1.10
CA GLN A 60 -4.50 4.73 -0.51
C GLN A 60 -5.43 4.50 0.68
N ARG A 61 -6.38 3.56 0.57
CA ARG A 61 -7.30 3.19 1.65
C ARG A 61 -6.54 2.67 2.87
N THR A 62 -5.57 1.76 2.67
CA THR A 62 -4.73 1.25 3.75
C THR A 62 -3.93 2.37 4.43
N VAL A 63 -3.34 3.29 3.66
CA VAL A 63 -2.64 4.48 4.21
C VAL A 63 -3.58 5.35 5.02
N LEU A 64 -4.76 5.67 4.49
CA LEU A 64 -5.75 6.49 5.18
C LEU A 64 -6.23 5.86 6.50
N ASN A 65 -6.55 4.57 6.48
CA ASN A 65 -6.98 3.82 7.66
C ASN A 65 -5.88 3.77 8.73
N TYR A 66 -4.63 3.53 8.33
CA TYR A 66 -3.49 3.56 9.26
C TYR A 66 -3.33 4.94 9.91
N VAL A 67 -3.44 6.03 9.13
CA VAL A 67 -3.35 7.40 9.66
C VAL A 67 -4.48 7.70 10.66
N ARG A 68 -5.72 7.27 10.36
CA ARG A 68 -6.88 7.37 11.28
C ARG A 68 -6.59 6.67 12.61
N GLU A 69 -6.17 5.41 12.56
CA GLU A 69 -5.90 4.61 13.76
C GLU A 69 -4.73 5.18 14.57
N PHE A 70 -3.66 5.62 13.90
CA PHE A 70 -2.49 6.20 14.56
C PHE A 70 -2.84 7.48 15.33
N GLN A 71 -3.63 8.37 14.74
CA GLN A 71 -4.11 9.58 15.40
C GLN A 71 -5.01 9.26 16.59
N HIS A 72 -5.94 8.31 16.44
CA HIS A 72 -6.83 7.89 17.53
C HIS A 72 -6.07 7.30 18.71
N LYS A 73 -5.04 6.47 18.45
CA LYS A 73 -4.27 5.81 19.52
C LYS A 73 -3.26 6.72 20.21
N ARG A 74 -2.62 7.63 19.47
CA ARG A 74 -1.49 8.42 19.99
C ARG A 74 -1.80 9.89 20.21
N GLY A 75 -2.93 10.39 19.71
CA GLY A 75 -3.32 11.80 19.80
C GLY A 75 -2.51 12.74 18.90
N TYR A 76 -1.67 12.22 18.00
CA TYR A 76 -0.91 13.00 17.03
C TYR A 76 -0.76 12.28 15.69
N SER A 77 -0.43 13.00 14.63
CA SER A 77 -0.33 12.46 13.27
C SER A 77 1.01 11.80 12.97
N PRO A 78 1.05 10.66 12.25
CA PRO A 78 2.29 10.02 11.87
C PRO A 78 3.08 10.90 10.89
N SER A 79 4.41 10.88 11.00
CA SER A 79 5.27 11.55 10.03
C SER A 79 5.42 10.71 8.75
N LEU A 80 5.94 11.32 7.67
CA LEU A 80 6.29 10.58 6.45
C LEU A 80 7.35 9.49 6.71
N ALA A 81 8.21 9.68 7.72
CA ALA A 81 9.18 8.67 8.11
C ALA A 81 8.52 7.48 8.81
N ASP A 82 7.58 7.75 9.74
CA ASP A 82 6.82 6.70 10.43
C ASP A 82 6.00 5.87 9.45
N LEU A 83 5.37 6.54 8.47
CA LEU A 83 4.63 5.87 7.42
C LEU A 83 5.56 5.06 6.49
N ALA A 84 6.74 5.58 6.14
CA ALA A 84 7.69 4.84 5.31
C ALA A 84 8.14 3.54 6.00
N LEU A 85 8.42 3.63 7.31
CA LEU A 85 8.76 2.50 8.14
C LEU A 85 7.59 1.51 8.25
N ALA A 86 6.39 2.00 8.58
CA ALA A 86 5.20 1.16 8.77
C ALA A 86 4.74 0.44 7.49
N PHE A 87 4.98 1.03 6.32
CA PHE A 87 4.65 0.42 5.03
C PHE A 87 5.86 -0.32 4.40
N GLY A 88 7.01 -0.34 5.07
CA GLY A 88 8.22 -1.04 4.60
C GLY A 88 8.74 -0.55 3.24
N VAL A 89 8.55 0.74 2.94
CA VAL A 89 8.96 1.31 1.64
C VAL A 89 10.31 1.99 1.72
N ARG A 90 11.17 1.75 0.72
CA ARG A 90 12.56 2.25 0.67
C ARG A 90 12.68 3.78 0.66
N SER A 91 11.67 4.49 0.16
CA SER A 91 11.73 5.95 -0.02
C SER A 91 10.56 6.66 0.65
N LYS A 92 10.88 7.69 1.47
CA LYS A 92 9.90 8.63 2.01
C LYS A 92 9.03 9.28 0.92
N ASN A 93 9.58 9.45 -0.28
CA ASN A 93 8.85 10.02 -1.42
C ASN A 93 7.75 9.10 -1.94
N ALA A 94 7.89 7.78 -1.80
CA ALA A 94 6.84 6.84 -2.22
C ALA A 94 5.57 7.04 -1.37
N VAL A 95 5.72 7.14 -0.04
CA VAL A 95 4.63 7.49 0.86
C VAL A 95 4.11 8.90 0.58
N ALA A 96 5.01 9.87 0.36
CA ALA A 96 4.63 11.25 0.11
C ALA A 96 3.70 11.39 -1.11
N LYS A 97 3.93 10.60 -2.17
CA LYS A 97 3.03 10.53 -3.34
C LYS A 97 1.63 10.06 -2.96
N VAL A 98 1.52 8.99 -2.16
CA VAL A 98 0.22 8.47 -1.71
C VAL A 98 -0.50 9.50 -0.83
N VAL A 99 0.21 10.12 0.11
CA VAL A 99 -0.35 11.17 0.97
C VAL A 99 -0.79 12.39 0.15
N ASN A 100 -0.02 12.82 -0.85
CA ASN A 100 -0.42 13.92 -1.74
C ASN A 100 -1.66 13.56 -2.58
N ALA A 101 -1.78 12.30 -3.01
CA ALA A 101 -2.96 11.83 -3.72
C ALA A 101 -4.20 11.85 -2.80
N LEU A 102 -4.07 11.40 -1.55
CA LEU A 102 -5.13 11.48 -0.54
C LEU A 102 -5.53 12.92 -0.20
N VAL A 103 -4.58 13.86 -0.20
CA VAL A 103 -4.87 15.31 -0.04
C VAL A 103 -5.67 15.85 -1.22
N ARG A 104 -5.26 15.49 -2.44
CA ARG A 104 -5.97 15.88 -3.68
C ARG A 104 -7.38 15.28 -3.76
N GLU A 105 -7.57 14.10 -3.19
CA GLU A 105 -8.86 13.40 -3.09
C GLU A 105 -9.69 13.86 -1.88
N GLY A 106 -9.24 14.88 -1.15
CA GLY A 106 -9.97 15.50 -0.04
C GLY A 106 -10.06 14.65 1.22
N GLN A 107 -9.27 13.56 1.33
CA GLN A 107 -9.29 12.67 2.50
C GLN A 107 -8.35 13.16 3.62
N LEU A 108 -7.30 13.90 3.26
CA LEU A 108 -6.31 14.44 4.18
C LEU A 108 -6.06 15.93 3.88
N GLU A 109 -5.62 16.67 4.88
CA GLU A 109 -5.09 18.02 4.75
C GLU A 109 -3.64 18.05 5.25
N LYS A 110 -2.83 18.98 4.72
CA LYS A 110 -1.51 19.27 5.27
C LYS A 110 -1.49 20.67 5.87
N ASP A 111 -1.16 20.75 7.14
CA ASP A 111 -0.87 22.04 7.79
C ASP A 111 0.33 22.73 7.11
N PRO A 112 0.46 24.06 7.25
CA PRO A 112 1.64 24.81 6.77
C PRO A 112 2.98 24.28 7.30
N LYS A 113 2.96 23.57 8.43
CA LYS A 113 4.12 22.90 9.05
C LYS A 113 4.35 21.46 8.55
N GLY A 114 3.59 21.01 7.53
CA GLY A 114 3.70 19.69 6.92
C GLY A 114 3.02 18.54 7.69
N ARG A 115 2.25 18.84 8.75
CA ARG A 115 1.53 17.83 9.53
C ARG A 115 0.26 17.38 8.82
N ILE A 116 -0.02 16.08 8.86
CA ILE A 116 -1.19 15.47 8.23
C ILE A 116 -2.41 15.64 9.15
N LYS A 117 -3.50 16.21 8.65
CA LYS A 117 -4.82 16.22 9.30
C LYS A 117 -5.78 15.39 8.48
N ILE A 118 -6.77 14.76 9.11
CA ILE A 118 -7.81 14.01 8.41
C ILE A 118 -8.96 14.98 8.18
N ILE A 119 -9.42 15.06 6.93
CA ILE A 119 -10.68 15.74 6.63
C ILE A 119 -11.72 14.65 6.76
N ASP A 120 -12.58 14.75 7.77
CA ASP A 120 -13.65 13.78 7.99
C ASP A 120 -14.78 14.02 6.98
N LEU A 121 -14.50 13.74 5.70
CA LEU A 121 -15.56 13.53 4.73
C LEU A 121 -16.18 12.20 5.12
N GLN A 122 -17.29 12.27 5.88
CA GLN A 122 -18.10 11.10 6.20
C GLN A 122 -18.32 10.33 4.91
N GLU A 123 -17.69 9.15 4.81
CA GLU A 123 -18.01 8.20 3.76
C GLU A 123 -19.52 7.98 3.88
N PRO A 124 -20.30 8.13 2.78
CA PRO A 124 -21.74 7.99 2.88
C PRO A 124 -22.05 6.65 3.52
N GLU A 125 -22.84 6.66 4.60
CA GLU A 125 -23.17 5.48 5.43
C GLU A 125 -23.66 4.29 4.57
N SER A 126 -24.21 4.57 3.38
CA SER A 126 -24.63 3.61 2.36
C SER A 126 -23.50 2.80 1.69
N ALA A 127 -22.23 3.08 1.97
CA ALA A 127 -21.07 2.32 1.47
C ALA A 127 -20.45 1.36 2.51
N LYS A 128 -20.97 1.31 3.74
CA LYS A 128 -20.63 0.23 4.68
C LYS A 128 -21.30 -1.04 4.18
N LEU A 129 -20.56 -1.87 3.46
CA LEU A 129 -20.97 -3.23 3.18
C LEU A 129 -21.11 -3.94 4.54
N GLU A 130 -22.33 -4.37 4.87
CA GLU A 130 -22.55 -5.22 6.04
C GLU A 130 -21.73 -6.51 5.87
N PRO A 131 -21.03 -6.97 6.92
CA PRO A 131 -20.18 -8.14 6.83
C PRO A 131 -21.01 -9.39 6.50
N LEU A 132 -20.45 -10.28 5.67
CA LEU A 132 -21.12 -11.54 5.33
C LEU A 132 -21.10 -12.47 6.54
N MET A 133 -22.24 -12.59 7.21
CA MET A 133 -22.42 -13.50 8.33
C MET A 133 -22.62 -14.94 7.85
N LEU A 134 -21.79 -15.85 8.31
CA LEU A 134 -21.86 -17.28 8.04
C LEU A 134 -22.11 -18.07 9.33
N PRO A 135 -22.96 -19.11 9.33
CA PRO A 135 -23.10 -19.98 10.49
C PRO A 135 -21.81 -20.79 10.69
N LEU A 136 -21.26 -20.74 11.90
CA LEU A 136 -20.21 -21.63 12.36
C LEU A 136 -20.85 -22.78 13.13
N PHE A 137 -20.73 -23.97 12.58
CA PHE A 137 -21.13 -25.20 13.25
C PHE A 137 -20.00 -25.68 14.16
N GLY A 138 -20.35 -26.52 15.12
CA GLY A 138 -19.41 -27.08 16.08
C GLY A 138 -18.25 -27.86 15.45
N PRO A 139 -17.26 -28.25 16.27
CA PRO A 139 -16.04 -28.87 15.79
C PRO A 139 -16.32 -30.18 15.05
N ILE A 140 -15.87 -30.26 13.80
CA ILE A 140 -15.87 -31.50 13.03
C ILE A 140 -14.61 -32.32 13.35
N SER A 141 -14.77 -33.61 13.61
CA SER A 141 -13.64 -34.52 13.78
C SER A 141 -13.01 -34.81 12.42
N ALA A 142 -11.70 -34.55 12.29
CA ALA A 142 -10.94 -35.02 11.12
C ALA A 142 -10.79 -36.55 11.23
N GLY A 143 -11.47 -37.30 10.35
CA GLY A 143 -11.41 -38.77 10.31
C GLY A 143 -12.78 -39.42 10.45
N PHE A 144 -13.10 -39.94 11.66
CA PHE A 144 -14.35 -40.65 11.88
C PHE A 144 -15.56 -39.71 11.88
N ALA A 145 -16.62 -40.12 11.17
CA ALA A 145 -17.87 -39.36 11.11
C ALA A 145 -18.55 -39.36 12.49
N ALA A 146 -18.53 -38.21 13.15
CA ALA A 146 -19.43 -37.94 14.27
C ALA A 146 -20.78 -37.45 13.72
N PRO A 147 -21.91 -37.71 14.41
CA PRO A 147 -23.15 -37.02 14.13
C PRO A 147 -22.92 -35.51 14.23
N VAL A 148 -23.29 -34.78 13.18
CA VAL A 148 -23.20 -33.31 13.18
C VAL A 148 -24.47 -32.78 13.83
N GLU A 149 -24.35 -31.95 14.87
CA GLU A 149 -25.48 -31.14 15.33
C GLU A 149 -25.80 -30.12 14.22
N GLU A 150 -27.02 -30.17 13.69
CA GLU A 150 -27.48 -29.29 12.61
C GLU A 150 -27.68 -27.83 13.06
N GLN A 151 -27.47 -27.53 14.34
CA GLN A 151 -27.59 -26.20 14.89
C GLN A 151 -26.24 -25.49 14.87
N ALA A 152 -26.21 -24.29 14.28
CA ALA A 152 -25.03 -23.42 14.34
C ALA A 152 -24.78 -23.00 15.81
N GLU A 153 -23.52 -23.05 16.24
CA GLU A 153 -23.11 -22.57 17.57
C GLU A 153 -23.09 -21.03 17.60
N GLU A 154 -22.61 -20.42 16.52
CA GLU A 154 -22.53 -18.97 16.38
C GLU A 154 -22.59 -18.50 14.91
N MET A 155 -22.78 -17.20 14.72
CA MET A 155 -22.68 -16.53 13.41
C MET A 155 -21.38 -15.74 13.37
N VAL A 156 -20.56 -15.98 12.34
CA VAL A 156 -19.22 -15.38 12.22
C VAL A 156 -19.08 -14.66 10.89
N ALA A 157 -18.52 -13.44 10.92
CA ALA A 157 -18.00 -12.77 9.74
C ALA A 157 -16.55 -13.19 9.51
N LEU A 158 -16.24 -13.77 8.36
CA LEU A 158 -14.91 -14.33 8.08
C LEU A 158 -13.79 -13.27 8.24
N GLU A 159 -14.06 -12.05 7.78
CA GLU A 159 -13.14 -10.93 7.91
C GLU A 159 -12.86 -10.58 9.38
N GLN A 160 -13.86 -10.63 10.26
CA GLN A 160 -13.69 -10.31 11.68
C GLN A 160 -13.01 -11.45 12.44
N TYR A 161 -13.26 -12.70 12.01
CA TYR A 161 -12.60 -13.88 12.55
C TYR A 161 -11.09 -13.85 12.31
N ILE A 162 -10.67 -13.44 11.11
CA ILE A 162 -9.27 -13.45 10.70
C ILE A 162 -8.56 -12.12 11.01
N ILE A 163 -9.28 -10.99 10.96
CA ILE A 163 -8.71 -9.64 11.03
C ILE A 163 -9.20 -8.92 12.29
N THR A 164 -8.37 -8.91 13.32
CA THR A 164 -8.67 -8.18 14.58
C THR A 164 -8.48 -6.67 14.46
N LYS A 165 -7.54 -6.19 13.62
CA LYS A 165 -7.22 -4.76 13.47
C LYS A 165 -7.17 -4.35 11.99
N PRO A 166 -8.32 -4.05 11.36
CA PRO A 166 -8.38 -3.80 9.91
C PRO A 166 -7.45 -2.69 9.42
N ALA A 167 -7.29 -1.61 10.18
CA ALA A 167 -6.50 -0.45 9.78
C ALA A 167 -4.98 -0.69 9.79
N SER A 168 -4.51 -1.69 10.53
CA SER A 168 -3.11 -2.11 10.61
C SER A 168 -2.86 -3.48 9.98
N THR A 169 -3.86 -4.07 9.33
CA THR A 169 -3.75 -5.39 8.68
C THR A 169 -3.68 -5.25 7.16
N PHE A 170 -2.83 -6.05 6.54
CA PHE A 170 -2.70 -6.14 5.08
C PHE A 170 -2.38 -7.58 4.67
N LEU A 171 -2.67 -7.91 3.41
CA LEU A 171 -2.40 -9.24 2.86
C LEU A 171 -1.14 -9.21 1.99
N LEU A 172 -0.35 -10.28 2.06
CA LEU A 172 0.72 -10.55 1.11
C LEU A 172 0.50 -11.93 0.49
N ARG A 173 0.84 -12.07 -0.80
CA ARG A 173 0.88 -13.38 -1.45
C ARG A 173 2.26 -14.00 -1.30
N VAL A 174 2.31 -15.25 -0.84
CA VAL A 174 3.55 -16.00 -0.66
C VAL A 174 4.11 -16.42 -2.02
N LYS A 175 5.43 -16.30 -2.15
CA LYS A 175 6.21 -16.78 -3.29
C LYS A 175 7.41 -17.58 -2.77
N GLY A 176 7.64 -18.77 -3.32
CA GLY A 176 8.64 -19.72 -2.83
C GLY A 176 8.16 -20.56 -1.65
N ASP A 177 9.01 -21.49 -1.23
CA ASP A 177 8.71 -22.59 -0.29
C ASP A 177 9.55 -22.52 1.00
N SER A 178 10.19 -21.37 1.28
CA SER A 178 11.07 -21.21 2.45
C SER A 178 10.35 -21.35 3.81
N MET A 179 9.02 -21.48 3.82
CA MET A 179 8.19 -21.62 5.01
C MET A 179 7.35 -22.92 5.00
N ILE A 180 7.74 -23.91 4.20
CA ILE A 180 6.97 -25.15 3.97
C ILE A 180 6.73 -25.98 5.24
N ASP A 181 7.70 -26.03 6.15
CA ASP A 181 7.56 -26.77 7.42
C ASP A 181 6.59 -26.09 8.39
N ALA A 182 6.40 -24.77 8.22
CA ALA A 182 5.34 -24.01 8.89
C ALA A 182 3.97 -24.15 8.20
N LYS A 183 3.85 -25.02 7.18
CA LYS A 183 2.65 -25.24 6.37
C LYS A 183 2.19 -24.02 5.58
N ILE A 184 3.12 -23.12 5.29
CA ILE A 184 2.89 -21.97 4.40
C ILE A 184 3.50 -22.30 3.05
N GLU A 185 2.66 -22.32 2.02
CA GLU A 185 3.04 -22.71 0.66
C GLU A 185 2.99 -21.52 -0.30
N GLU A 186 3.63 -21.68 -1.45
CA GLU A 186 3.53 -20.72 -2.53
C GLU A 186 2.06 -20.52 -2.96
N GLY A 187 1.67 -19.27 -3.16
CA GLY A 187 0.30 -18.90 -3.53
C GLY A 187 -0.61 -18.57 -2.35
N ASP A 188 -0.25 -18.96 -1.12
CA ASP A 188 -0.98 -18.59 0.09
C ASP A 188 -1.11 -17.07 0.25
N LEU A 189 -2.21 -16.64 0.86
CA LEU A 189 -2.36 -15.28 1.36
C LEU A 189 -2.04 -15.27 2.86
N VAL A 190 -1.03 -14.50 3.25
CA VAL A 190 -0.73 -14.27 4.67
C VAL A 190 -1.36 -12.96 5.13
N VAL A 191 -1.96 -13.01 6.32
CA VAL A 191 -2.60 -11.87 6.99
C VAL A 191 -1.58 -11.27 7.94
N VAL A 192 -1.15 -10.04 7.65
CA VAL A 192 -0.02 -9.39 8.35
C VAL A 192 -0.51 -8.18 9.13
N GLU A 193 -0.26 -8.18 10.43
CA GLU A 193 -0.56 -7.06 11.34
C GLU A 193 0.69 -6.19 11.56
N ARG A 194 0.56 -4.88 11.33
CA ARG A 194 1.61 -3.88 11.53
C ARG A 194 1.61 -3.34 12.95
N GLY A 195 2.80 -2.95 13.41
CA GLY A 195 2.96 -2.34 14.73
C GLY A 195 2.70 -3.29 15.91
N ALA A 196 2.42 -4.57 15.63
CA ALA A 196 2.48 -5.62 16.63
C ALA A 196 3.94 -5.84 17.03
N GLU A 197 4.20 -5.93 18.34
CA GLU A 197 5.51 -6.29 18.84
C GLU A 197 5.77 -7.77 18.58
N PRO A 198 6.78 -8.13 17.77
CA PRO A 198 7.02 -9.51 17.38
C PRO A 198 7.65 -10.28 18.55
N ARG A 199 7.18 -11.51 18.77
CA ARG A 199 7.67 -12.40 19.83
C ARG A 199 8.54 -13.51 19.22
N VAL A 200 9.45 -14.06 20.03
CA VAL A 200 10.20 -15.26 19.62
C VAL A 200 9.21 -16.37 19.28
N GLY A 201 9.35 -16.95 18.10
CA GLY A 201 8.45 -17.96 17.56
C GLY A 201 7.43 -17.41 16.57
N ASP A 202 7.16 -16.11 16.56
CA ASP A 202 6.24 -15.51 15.59
C ASP A 202 6.79 -15.65 14.17
N ILE A 203 5.88 -15.86 13.20
CA ILE A 203 6.20 -15.69 11.79
C ILE A 203 6.05 -14.20 11.47
N VAL A 204 7.08 -13.61 10.90
CA VAL A 204 7.16 -12.17 10.65
C VAL A 204 7.48 -11.89 9.18
N VAL A 205 7.05 -10.72 8.73
CA VAL A 205 7.53 -10.14 7.48
C VAL A 205 8.76 -9.31 7.81
N GLY A 206 9.94 -9.84 7.48
CA GLY A 206 11.22 -9.13 7.57
C GLY A 206 11.48 -8.32 6.30
N VAL A 207 12.15 -7.19 6.44
CA VAL A 207 12.66 -6.39 5.32
C VAL A 207 14.14 -6.66 5.14
N LEU A 208 14.52 -7.30 4.03
CA LEU A 208 15.91 -7.60 3.67
C LEU A 208 16.24 -6.97 2.33
N ASP A 209 17.28 -6.14 2.26
CA ASP A 209 17.67 -5.38 1.06
C ASP A 209 16.50 -4.61 0.43
N GLY A 210 15.52 -4.22 1.25
CA GLY A 210 14.29 -3.55 0.85
C GLY A 210 13.29 -4.43 0.10
N GLU A 211 13.35 -5.75 0.29
CA GLU A 211 12.38 -6.75 -0.14
C GLU A 211 11.74 -7.43 1.07
N PHE A 212 10.48 -7.85 0.94
CA PHE A 212 9.76 -8.57 1.98
C PHE A 212 10.07 -10.05 1.94
N THR A 213 10.40 -10.60 3.10
CA THR A 213 10.63 -12.04 3.28
C THR A 213 9.81 -12.54 4.46
N LEU A 214 9.27 -13.75 4.34
CA LEU A 214 8.63 -14.44 5.47
C LEU A 214 9.64 -15.33 6.16
N LYS A 215 9.77 -15.17 7.47
CA LYS A 215 10.69 -15.93 8.32
C LYS A 215 10.12 -16.05 9.72
N ARG A 216 10.57 -17.05 10.49
CA ARG A 216 10.31 -17.16 11.91
C ARG A 216 11.31 -16.31 12.69
N LEU A 217 10.81 -15.50 13.61
CA LEU A 217 11.66 -14.78 14.56
C LEU A 217 12.19 -15.76 15.61
N LYS A 218 13.51 -15.89 15.68
CA LYS A 218 14.21 -16.70 16.69
C LYS A 218 15.17 -15.82 17.49
N LYS A 219 15.65 -16.37 18.60
CA LYS A 219 16.64 -15.72 19.46
C LYS A 219 17.68 -16.74 19.88
N ASP A 220 18.94 -16.47 19.59
CA ASP A 220 20.09 -17.25 20.05
C ASP A 220 21.09 -16.36 20.77
N LYS A 221 21.59 -16.80 21.93
CA LYS A 221 22.58 -16.06 22.77
C LYS A 221 22.25 -14.57 22.96
N GLY A 222 20.96 -14.24 23.10
CA GLY A 222 20.50 -12.87 23.29
C GLY A 222 20.27 -12.05 22.01
N LYS A 223 20.67 -12.56 20.84
CA LYS A 223 20.50 -11.90 19.54
C LYS A 223 19.33 -12.47 18.77
N TYR A 224 18.52 -11.60 18.17
CA TYR A 224 17.42 -12.00 17.30
C TYR A 224 17.94 -12.36 15.90
N TYR A 225 17.33 -13.36 15.28
CA TYR A 225 17.61 -13.76 13.91
C TYR A 225 16.33 -14.26 13.21
N LEU A 226 16.37 -14.32 11.88
CA LEU A 226 15.27 -14.78 11.05
C LEU A 226 15.61 -16.16 10.47
N GLN A 227 14.75 -17.12 10.79
CA GLN A 227 14.90 -18.51 10.36
C GLN A 227 13.86 -18.85 9.28
N ALA A 228 14.30 -19.52 8.22
CA ALA A 228 13.39 -20.17 7.28
C ALA A 228 12.85 -21.46 7.91
N GLU A 229 11.60 -21.81 7.61
CA GLU A 229 10.99 -23.09 7.98
C GLU A 229 11.10 -24.03 6.79
N ASN A 230 12.33 -24.22 6.33
CA ASN A 230 12.73 -25.11 5.26
C ASN A 230 14.26 -25.35 5.35
N PRO A 231 14.73 -26.59 5.59
CA PRO A 231 16.16 -26.91 5.74
C PRO A 231 17.03 -26.59 4.52
N ALA A 232 16.43 -26.43 3.33
CA ALA A 232 17.15 -26.04 2.12
C ALA A 232 17.61 -24.57 2.14
N TYR A 233 17.11 -23.77 3.09
CA TYR A 233 17.41 -22.34 3.21
C TYR A 233 18.26 -22.09 4.47
N PRO A 234 19.36 -21.33 4.35
CA PRO A 234 20.21 -21.03 5.51
C PRO A 234 19.51 -20.07 6.49
N ASP A 235 19.82 -20.23 7.78
CA ASP A 235 19.45 -19.27 8.81
C ASP A 235 20.09 -17.90 8.53
N MET A 236 19.29 -16.84 8.69
CA MET A 236 19.75 -15.47 8.45
C MET A 236 19.88 -14.74 9.79
N TYR A 237 21.13 -14.51 10.20
CA TYR A 237 21.46 -13.69 11.36
C TYR A 237 21.37 -12.21 10.99
N ALA A 238 20.70 -11.43 11.84
CA ALA A 238 20.68 -9.98 11.69
C ALA A 238 22.11 -9.45 11.90
N LEU A 239 22.79 -9.06 10.83
CA LEU A 239 24.10 -8.40 10.89
C LEU A 239 23.95 -6.92 11.29
N GLU A 240 22.83 -6.28 10.92
CA GLU A 240 22.40 -4.94 11.33
C GLU A 240 20.89 -4.90 11.61
N GLU A 241 20.37 -3.77 12.12
CA GLU A 241 19.01 -3.56 12.64
C GLU A 241 17.92 -4.40 11.92
N LEU A 242 17.42 -5.42 12.62
CA LEU A 242 16.32 -6.25 12.15
C LEU A 242 15.06 -5.40 11.97
N GLN A 243 14.67 -5.16 10.72
CA GLN A 243 13.44 -4.45 10.40
C GLN A 243 12.30 -5.44 10.16
N VAL A 244 11.31 -5.41 11.05
CA VAL A 244 10.07 -6.18 10.93
C VAL A 244 8.95 -5.26 10.46
N ALA A 245 8.37 -5.56 9.31
CA ALA A 245 7.23 -4.83 8.74
C ALA A 245 5.90 -5.21 9.41
N GLY A 246 5.79 -6.44 9.93
CA GLY A 246 4.62 -6.91 10.65
C GLY A 246 4.68 -8.37 11.05
N VAL A 247 3.70 -8.80 11.83
CA VAL A 247 3.54 -10.16 12.35
C VAL A 247 2.43 -10.86 11.58
N VAL A 248 2.66 -12.10 11.16
CA VAL A 248 1.64 -12.92 10.51
C VAL A 248 0.64 -13.42 11.56
N ARG A 249 -0.65 -13.17 11.31
CA ARG A 249 -1.77 -13.57 12.18
C ARG A 249 -2.63 -14.69 11.62
N GLY A 250 -2.53 -14.93 10.31
CA GLY A 250 -3.31 -15.97 9.65
C GLY A 250 -2.76 -16.29 8.26
N VAL A 251 -3.20 -17.43 7.74
CA VAL A 251 -2.90 -17.91 6.39
C VAL A 251 -4.23 -18.32 5.76
N ILE A 252 -4.46 -17.90 4.53
CA ILE A 252 -5.66 -18.23 3.75
C ILE A 252 -5.19 -18.94 2.50
N ARG A 253 -5.63 -20.20 2.35
CA ARG A 253 -5.40 -21.01 1.17
C ARG A 253 -6.74 -21.32 0.51
N LYS A 254 -6.78 -21.20 -0.81
CA LYS A 254 -7.89 -21.66 -1.64
C LYS A 254 -7.40 -22.86 -2.47
N TYR A 255 -8.15 -23.95 -2.42
CA TYR A 255 -7.93 -25.15 -3.24
C TYR A 255 -8.77 -25.10 -4.51
#